data_AF-A0A368DG37-F1
#
_entry.id   AF-A0A368DG37-F1
#
_cell.length_a   1.000
_cell.length_b   1.000
_cell.length_c   1.000
_cell.angle_alpha   90.00
_cell.angle_beta   90.00
_cell.angle_gamma   90.00
#
_symmetry.space_group_name_H-M   'P 1'
#
loop_
_entity.id
_entity.type
_entity.pdbx_description
1 polymer ?
#
loop_
_entity_poly.entity_id
_entity_poly.type
_entity_poly.pdbx_seq_one_letter_code
_entity_poly.pdbx_strand_id
1 'polypeptide(L)'
;MKTIITLLLAGSLMAQQAKSDIDTLTVNTVTLESVTVSALRAKENTPMAFTNISKEELEKQNLGKDLPVLLRFLPNVVTTSDAGAGVGYTGIRVRGSDATRVNVTINGIAYNDAE
;
A
#
# COMPACT_ATOMS: atom_id res chain seq x y z
N MET A 1 67.80 -40.06 26.81
CA MET A 1 67.03 -40.18 25.55
C MET A 1 65.52 -39.98 25.72
N LYS A 2 64.90 -40.38 26.84
CA LYS A 2 63.46 -40.15 27.07
C LYS A 2 63.07 -38.67 27.21
N THR A 3 63.87 -37.86 27.90
CA THR A 3 63.59 -36.43 28.16
C THR A 3 63.62 -35.54 26.91
N ILE A 4 64.45 -35.87 25.93
CA ILE A 4 64.54 -35.15 24.65
C ILE A 4 63.29 -35.38 23.80
N ILE A 5 62.75 -36.61 23.82
CA ILE A 5 61.53 -36.97 23.09
C ILE A 5 60.31 -36.27 23.71
N THR A 6 60.25 -36.15 25.04
CA THR A 6 59.15 -35.43 25.71
C THR A 6 59.14 -33.93 25.40
N LEU A 7 60.33 -33.32 25.24
CA LEU A 7 60.44 -31.90 24.91
C LEU A 7 60.03 -31.60 23.45
N LEU A 8 60.33 -32.52 22.52
CA LEU A 8 59.93 -32.39 21.12
C LEU A 8 58.41 -32.53 20.93
N LEU A 9 57.77 -33.41 21.72
CA LEU A 9 56.33 -33.65 21.64
C LEU A 9 55.49 -32.51 22.25
N ALA A 10 56.05 -31.77 23.22
CA ALA A 10 55.41 -30.58 23.79
C ALA A 10 55.39 -29.40 22.79
N GLY A 11 56.41 -29.26 21.94
CA GLY A 11 56.48 -28.21 20.92
C GLY A 11 55.41 -28.35 19.84
N SER A 12 55.05 -29.59 19.46
CA SER A 12 53.98 -29.85 18.50
C SER A 12 52.57 -29.51 19.02
N LEU A 13 52.36 -29.55 20.35
CA LEU A 13 51.06 -29.23 20.94
C LEU A 13 50.76 -27.72 20.91
N MET A 14 51.80 -26.87 20.92
CA MET A 14 51.67 -25.41 20.88
C MET A 14 51.50 -24.87 19.46
N ALA A 15 51.82 -25.65 18.43
CA ALA A 15 51.69 -25.24 17.02
C ALA A 15 50.28 -25.43 16.46
N GLN A 16 49.37 -26.09 17.19
CA GLN A 16 48.05 -26.49 16.71
C GLN A 16 46.90 -25.62 17.23
N GLN A 17 47.18 -24.42 17.76
CA GLN A 17 46.14 -23.43 18.01
C GLN A 17 45.62 -22.87 16.67
N ALA A 18 44.51 -23.44 16.21
CA ALA A 18 43.76 -22.93 15.07
C ALA A 18 43.30 -21.50 15.37
N LYS A 19 43.86 -20.53 14.64
CA LYS A 19 43.46 -19.14 14.67
C LYS A 19 42.11 -19.04 13.95
N SER A 20 41.02 -18.88 14.70
CA SER A 20 39.72 -18.55 14.14
C SER A 20 39.77 -17.11 13.65
N ASP A 21 39.85 -16.91 12.34
CA ASP A 21 39.72 -15.58 11.75
C ASP A 21 38.36 -15.00 12.11
N ILE A 22 38.36 -13.93 12.89
CA ILE A 22 37.15 -13.21 13.28
C ILE A 22 36.77 -12.37 12.07
N ASP A 23 35.69 -12.76 11.39
CA ASP A 23 35.14 -12.04 10.24
C ASP A 23 34.92 -10.57 10.60
N THR A 24 35.59 -9.67 9.87
CA THR A 24 35.63 -8.23 10.15
C THR A 24 34.39 -7.50 9.63
N LEU A 25 33.50 -8.21 8.93
CA LEU A 25 32.23 -7.66 8.47
C LEU A 25 31.23 -7.63 9.63
N THR A 26 31.28 -6.55 10.41
CA THR A 26 30.19 -6.17 11.30
C THR A 26 28.96 -5.87 10.45
N VAL A 27 28.08 -6.85 10.29
CA VAL A 27 26.79 -6.68 9.60
C VAL A 27 25.95 -5.70 10.42
N ASN A 28 26.01 -4.42 10.04
CA ASN A 28 25.13 -3.39 10.58
C ASN A 28 23.72 -3.63 10.04
N THR A 29 22.96 -4.49 10.73
CA THR A 29 21.55 -4.71 10.42
C THR A 29 20.76 -3.47 10.81
N VAL A 30 20.38 -2.66 9.83
CA VAL A 30 19.46 -1.54 10.05
C VAL A 30 18.06 -2.12 10.20
N THR A 31 17.50 -2.03 11.41
CA THR A 31 16.08 -2.31 11.63
C THR A 31 15.25 -1.23 10.94
N LEU A 32 14.58 -1.61 9.86
CA LEU A 32 13.66 -0.73 9.14
C LEU A 32 12.36 -0.58 9.93
N GLU A 33 11.80 0.63 9.92
CA GLU A 33 10.53 0.93 10.55
C GLU A 33 9.37 0.36 9.72
N SER A 34 8.38 -0.25 10.38
CA SER A 34 7.22 -0.84 9.68
C SER A 34 6.30 0.26 9.14
N VAL A 35 6.10 0.29 7.83
CA VAL A 35 5.16 1.24 7.19
C VAL A 35 3.80 0.58 7.00
N THR A 36 2.77 1.12 7.66
CA THR A 36 1.38 0.68 7.46
C THR A 36 0.78 1.42 6.28
N VAL A 37 0.58 0.72 5.16
CA VAL A 37 -0.10 1.27 3.98
C VAL A 37 -1.60 1.12 4.16
N SER A 38 -2.29 2.21 4.54
CA SER A 38 -3.75 2.28 4.50
C SER A 38 -4.18 2.94 3.19
N ALA A 39 -4.59 2.12 2.21
CA ALA A 39 -4.86 2.57 0.84
C ALA A 39 -6.31 3.01 0.59
N LEU A 40 -7.22 2.81 1.55
CA LEU A 40 -8.66 2.88 1.28
C LEU A 40 -9.27 4.29 1.40
N ARG A 41 -8.66 5.20 2.18
CA ARG A 41 -9.16 6.56 2.36
C ARG A 41 -8.03 7.57 2.44
N ALA A 42 -8.10 8.60 1.60
CA ALA A 42 -7.20 9.73 1.64
C ALA A 42 -7.43 10.58 2.91
N LYS A 43 -6.33 11.10 3.47
CA LYS A 43 -6.31 12.08 4.57
C LYS A 43 -5.70 13.39 4.05
N GLU A 44 -5.73 14.43 4.86
CA GLU A 44 -5.17 15.75 4.50
C GLU A 44 -3.72 15.69 4.02
N ASN A 45 -2.91 14.79 4.58
CA ASN A 45 -1.50 14.62 4.21
C ASN A 45 -1.28 13.62 3.06
N THR A 46 -2.33 13.13 2.39
CA THR A 46 -2.19 12.22 1.26
C THR A 46 -1.71 13.01 0.02
N PRO A 47 -0.62 12.61 -0.65
CA PRO A 47 -0.04 13.34 -1.78
C PRO A 47 -0.81 13.07 -3.10
N MET A 48 -2.14 13.14 -3.06
CA MET A 48 -3.02 12.94 -4.21
C MET A 48 -4.26 13.82 -4.06
N ALA A 49 -4.79 14.34 -5.17
CA ALA A 49 -6.07 15.04 -5.16
C ALA A 49 -7.22 14.11 -4.74
N PHE A 50 -7.94 14.50 -3.69
CA PHE A 50 -9.16 13.85 -3.21
C PHE A 50 -10.23 14.92 -2.94
N THR A 51 -11.48 14.50 -2.88
CA THR A 51 -12.59 15.38 -2.48
C THR A 51 -13.48 14.62 -1.51
N ASN A 52 -13.80 15.26 -0.39
CA ASN A 52 -14.80 14.78 0.55
C ASN A 52 -16.08 15.57 0.34
N ILE A 53 -17.21 14.88 0.21
CA ILE A 53 -18.53 15.50 0.16
C ILE A 53 -19.30 15.05 1.41
N SER A 54 -19.91 16.01 2.11
CA SER A 54 -20.76 15.71 3.25
C SER A 54 -22.15 15.26 2.80
N LYS A 55 -22.89 14.62 3.70
CA LYS A 55 -24.27 14.20 3.41
C LYS A 55 -25.15 15.40 3.09
N GLU A 56 -25.01 16.49 3.83
CA GLU A 56 -25.79 17.72 3.66
C GLU A 56 -25.57 18.34 2.28
N GLU A 57 -24.34 18.26 1.75
CA GLU A 57 -24.03 18.77 0.42
C GLU A 57 -24.66 17.92 -0.69
N LEU A 58 -24.65 16.59 -0.54
CA LEU A 58 -25.36 15.69 -1.45
C LEU A 58 -26.88 15.91 -1.40
N GLU A 59 -27.44 16.11 -0.20
CA GLU A 59 -28.88 16.29 -0.02
C GLU A 59 -29.43 17.54 -0.72
N LYS A 60 -28.67 18.65 -0.75
CA LYS A 60 -29.07 19.88 -1.47
C LYS A 60 -29.35 19.66 -2.95
N GLN A 61 -28.68 18.69 -3.55
CA GLN A 61 -28.74 18.40 -4.99
C GLN A 61 -29.52 17.11 -5.28
N ASN A 62 -29.96 16.41 -4.23
CA ASN A 62 -30.65 15.13 -4.35
C ASN A 62 -32.13 15.34 -4.66
N LEU A 63 -32.43 15.35 -5.96
CA LEU A 63 -33.79 15.37 -6.49
C LEU A 63 -34.32 13.96 -6.81
N GLY A 64 -33.89 12.94 -6.05
CA GLY A 64 -34.17 11.54 -6.35
C GLY A 64 -33.37 11.01 -7.55
N LYS A 65 -32.12 11.47 -7.70
CA LYS A 65 -31.21 11.07 -8.78
C LYS A 65 -30.20 10.04 -8.27
N ASP A 66 -29.63 9.28 -9.19
CA ASP A 66 -28.60 8.30 -8.83
C ASP A 66 -27.31 8.98 -8.36
N LEU A 67 -26.53 8.25 -7.56
CA LEU A 67 -25.29 8.75 -6.98
C LEU A 67 -24.30 9.31 -8.03
N PRO A 68 -24.04 8.65 -9.19
CA PRO A 68 -23.19 9.24 -10.22
C PRO A 68 -23.62 10.66 -10.60
N VAL A 69 -24.92 10.89 -10.80
CA VAL A 69 -25.44 12.19 -11.20
C VAL A 69 -25.21 13.25 -10.12
N LEU A 70 -25.32 12.88 -8.84
CA LEU A 70 -25.00 13.79 -7.72
C LEU A 70 -23.52 14.18 -7.70
N LEU A 71 -22.63 13.29 -8.13
CA LEU A 71 -21.19 13.51 -8.16
C LEU A 71 -20.72 14.32 -9.39
N ARG A 72 -21.61 14.71 -10.31
CA ARG A 72 -21.25 15.38 -11.58
C ARG A 72 -20.55 16.72 -11.41
N PHE A 73 -20.72 17.37 -10.26
CA PHE A 73 -20.11 18.67 -9.97
C PHE A 73 -18.69 18.54 -9.43
N LEU A 74 -18.22 17.32 -9.17
CA LEU A 74 -16.83 17.09 -8.79
C LEU A 74 -15.90 17.31 -9.99
N PRO A 75 -14.70 17.84 -9.75
CA PRO A 75 -13.70 17.97 -10.80
C PRO A 75 -13.28 16.59 -11.31
N ASN A 76 -13.06 16.47 -12.62
CA ASN A 76 -12.68 15.23 -13.30
C ASN A 76 -13.67 14.07 -13.15
N VAL A 77 -14.93 14.35 -12.83
CA VAL A 77 -16.03 13.38 -12.84
C VAL A 77 -16.97 13.69 -13.99
N VAL A 78 -17.19 12.71 -14.86
CA VAL A 78 -18.15 12.80 -15.97
C VAL A 78 -19.18 11.72 -15.77
N THR A 79 -20.46 12.09 -15.85
CA THR A 79 -21.54 11.15 -15.61
C THR A 79 -22.43 11.06 -16.84
N THR A 80 -22.98 9.88 -17.08
CA THR A 80 -23.86 9.61 -18.21
C THR A 80 -25.12 8.94 -17.71
N SER A 81 -26.23 9.12 -18.42
CA SER A 81 -27.49 8.42 -18.16
C SER A 81 -28.05 8.02 -19.51
N ASP A 82 -28.32 6.74 -19.69
CA ASP A 82 -28.83 6.20 -20.96
C ASP A 82 -30.14 6.90 -21.39
N ALA A 83 -31.07 7.03 -20.44
CA ALA A 83 -32.38 7.66 -20.66
C ALA A 83 -32.38 9.19 -20.48
N GLY A 84 -31.25 9.82 -20.12
CA GLY A 84 -31.17 11.25 -19.80
C GLY A 84 -31.94 11.69 -18.53
N ALA A 85 -32.70 10.78 -17.91
CA ALA A 85 -33.48 11.05 -16.70
C ALA A 85 -32.60 11.13 -15.44
N GLY A 86 -31.35 10.68 -15.50
CA GLY A 86 -30.44 10.68 -14.35
C GLY A 86 -30.84 9.68 -13.25
N VAL A 87 -31.61 8.67 -13.61
CA VAL A 87 -32.04 7.54 -12.79
C VAL A 87 -31.98 6.29 -13.66
N GLY A 88 -31.33 5.24 -13.16
CA GLY A 88 -31.14 3.98 -13.88
C GLY A 88 -30.09 4.08 -15.00
N TYR A 89 -29.33 3.00 -15.18
CA TYR A 89 -28.27 2.89 -16.19
C TYR A 89 -27.36 4.14 -16.22
N THR A 90 -27.00 4.62 -15.03
CA THR A 90 -26.11 5.77 -14.88
C THR A 90 -24.65 5.31 -14.84
N GLY A 91 -23.84 5.95 -15.67
CA GLY A 91 -22.40 5.70 -15.75
C GLY A 91 -21.63 6.78 -15.02
N ILE A 92 -20.47 6.40 -14.47
CA ILE A 92 -19.48 7.34 -13.94
C ILE A 92 -18.16 7.13 -14.66
N ARG A 93 -17.49 8.24 -14.96
CA ARG A 93 -16.10 8.26 -15.40
C ARG A 93 -15.30 9.17 -14.48
N VAL A 94 -14.17 8.68 -14.00
CA VAL A 94 -13.26 9.44 -13.14
C VAL A 94 -11.93 9.57 -13.86
N ARG A 95 -11.48 10.79 -14.12
CA ARG A 95 -10.25 11.07 -14.89
C ARG A 95 -10.20 10.36 -16.26
N GLY A 96 -11.37 10.19 -16.90
CA GLY A 96 -11.51 9.52 -18.19
C GLY A 96 -11.66 7.99 -18.13
N SER A 97 -11.39 7.35 -16.99
CA SER A 97 -11.63 5.91 -16.79
C SER A 97 -13.12 5.61 -16.63
N ASP A 98 -13.60 4.54 -17.25
CA ASP A 98 -14.99 4.08 -17.10
C ASP A 98 -15.26 3.33 -15.80
N ALA A 99 -16.55 3.08 -15.52
CA ALA A 99 -17.00 2.45 -14.29
C ALA A 99 -16.37 1.06 -14.04
N THR A 100 -16.08 0.29 -15.09
CA THR A 100 -15.42 -1.04 -14.96
C THR A 100 -14.01 -0.96 -14.37
N ARG A 101 -13.36 0.21 -14.45
CA ARG A 101 -12.00 0.46 -13.95
C ARG A 101 -11.96 1.35 -12.71
N VAL A 102 -13.11 1.81 -12.23
CA VAL A 102 -13.22 2.64 -11.03
C VAL A 102 -13.70 1.76 -9.86
N ASN A 103 -12.85 1.60 -8.85
CA ASN A 103 -13.23 0.91 -7.63
C ASN A 103 -14.18 1.77 -6.78
N VAL A 104 -15.31 1.20 -6.39
CA VAL A 104 -16.27 1.80 -5.46
C VAL A 104 -16.26 0.95 -4.20
N THR A 105 -15.96 1.58 -3.06
CA THR A 105 -15.97 0.90 -1.76
C THR A 105 -17.03 1.50 -0.84
N ILE A 106 -17.69 0.66 -0.07
CA ILE A 106 -18.61 1.04 1.00
C ILE A 106 -17.97 0.63 2.32
N ASN A 107 -17.65 1.60 3.16
CA ASN A 107 -16.97 1.37 4.45
C ASN A 107 -15.67 0.53 4.33
N GLY A 108 -14.96 0.66 3.20
CA GLY A 108 -13.72 -0.07 2.93
C GLY A 108 -13.89 -1.45 2.28
N ILE A 109 -15.12 -1.90 2.02
CA ILE A 109 -15.42 -3.14 1.30
C ILE A 109 -15.74 -2.79 -0.16
N ALA A 110 -15.10 -3.46 -1.12
CA ALA A 110 -15.37 -3.27 -2.54
C ALA A 110 -16.81 -3.66 -2.87
N TYR A 111 -17.52 -2.79 -3.59
CA TYR A 111 -18.89 -2.97 -4.01
C TYR A 111 -19.00 -3.39 -5.47
N ASN A 112 -18.14 -2.84 -6.34
CA ASN A 112 -18.15 -3.17 -7.75
C ASN A 112 -17.50 -4.54 -8.00
N ASP A 113 -18.17 -5.38 -8.79
CA ASP A 113 -17.57 -6.57 -9.39
C ASP A 113 -16.76 -6.15 -10.63
N ALA A 114 -15.88 -7.03 -11.11
CA ALA A 114 -15.04 -6.78 -12.28
C ALA A 114 -15.79 -6.93 -13.62
N GLU A 115 -17.10 -7.17 -13.60
CA GLU A 115 -17.96 -7.40 -14.76
C GLU A 115 -18.72 -6.13 -15.20
#